data_AF-A0A9P5WRV9-F1
#
_entry.id   AF-A0A9P5WRV9-F1
#
_cell.length_a   1.000
_cell.length_b   1.000
_cell.length_c   1.000
_cell.angle_alpha   90.00
_cell.angle_beta   90.00
_cell.angle_gamma   90.00
#
_symmetry.space_group_name_H-M   'P 1'
#
loop_
_entity.id
_entity.type
_entity.pdbx_description
1 polymer ?
#
loop_
_entity_poly.entity_id
_entity_poly.type
_entity_poly.pdbx_seq_one_letter_code
_entity_poly.pdbx_strand_id
1 'polypeptide(L)'
;WGLGGASTNPCADDYMGPRAFSSPEATNIANYLKSLPKVVSYIDFHSYSQLWMVPYGYSGTRPATYSYMNSLAVKAAAALKAVYGTRFTTGDIYNTIYPASGNSADYAYSIGVAAPFAVELRDTGRYGFSLPANQILPSSIETWAAFTAVLDNIQA
;
A
#
# COMPACT_ATOMS: atom_id res chain seq x y z
N TRP A 1 -15.92 0.22 3.79
CA TRP A 1 -16.26 -0.85 2.82
C TRP A 1 -17.48 -0.39 2.04
N GLY A 2 -17.47 -0.46 0.71
CA GLY A 2 -18.60 -0.03 -0.12
C GLY A 2 -18.82 1.49 -0.19
N LEU A 3 -17.76 2.30 -0.06
CA LEU A 3 -17.83 3.77 -0.09
C LEU A 3 -17.40 4.38 -1.44
N GLY A 4 -17.18 3.54 -2.45
CA GLY A 4 -16.68 3.93 -3.78
C GLY A 4 -15.44 3.15 -4.18
N GLY A 5 -15.16 3.07 -5.48
CA GLY A 5 -13.98 2.38 -6.00
C GLY A 5 -14.00 0.86 -5.90
N ALA A 6 -15.19 0.26 -5.74
CA ALA A 6 -15.37 -1.17 -5.71
C ALA A 6 -16.79 -1.51 -6.21
N SER A 7 -16.94 -2.69 -6.80
CA SER A 7 -18.18 -3.11 -7.46
C SER A 7 -19.03 -4.05 -6.58
N THR A 8 -20.34 -3.97 -6.74
CA THR A 8 -21.31 -4.92 -6.19
C THR A 8 -21.59 -6.10 -7.12
N ASN A 9 -21.11 -6.05 -8.37
CA ASN A 9 -21.28 -7.10 -9.36
C ASN A 9 -20.29 -8.25 -9.10
N PRO A 10 -20.73 -9.49 -8.81
CA PRO A 10 -19.83 -10.63 -8.58
C PRO A 10 -18.93 -11.00 -9.76
N CYS A 11 -19.23 -10.53 -10.97
CA CYS A 11 -18.42 -10.78 -12.17
C CYS A 11 -17.37 -9.69 -12.44
N ALA A 12 -17.31 -8.63 -11.63
CA ALA A 12 -16.34 -7.56 -11.80
C ALA A 12 -15.02 -7.89 -11.08
N ASP A 13 -13.89 -7.47 -11.66
CA ASP A 13 -12.55 -7.70 -11.10
C ASP A 13 -12.37 -7.03 -9.71
N ASP A 14 -13.10 -5.94 -9.46
CA ASP A 14 -13.11 -5.17 -8.22
C ASP A 14 -14.33 -5.48 -7.33
N TYR A 15 -14.90 -6.68 -7.44
CA TYR A 15 -16.02 -7.11 -6.61
C TYR A 15 -15.67 -7.10 -5.11
N MET A 16 -16.42 -6.33 -4.33
CA MET A 16 -16.12 -6.12 -2.90
C MET A 16 -16.58 -7.26 -1.97
N GLY A 17 -17.19 -8.31 -2.52
CA GLY A 17 -17.81 -9.39 -1.75
C GLY A 17 -19.23 -9.05 -1.25
N PRO A 18 -19.93 -10.02 -0.63
CA PRO A 18 -21.28 -9.81 -0.10
C PRO A 18 -21.32 -9.02 1.22
N ARG A 19 -20.18 -8.91 1.93
CA ARG A 19 -19.99 -8.12 3.15
C ARG A 19 -18.49 -7.90 3.41
N ALA A 20 -18.15 -6.93 4.26
CA ALA A 20 -16.79 -6.76 4.76
C ALA A 20 -16.28 -8.06 5.42
N PHE A 21 -15.02 -8.44 5.15
CA PHE A 21 -14.41 -9.68 5.65
C PHE A 21 -15.23 -10.95 5.31
N SER A 22 -15.72 -11.03 4.07
CA SER A 22 -16.36 -12.25 3.55
C SER A 22 -15.36 -13.27 2.99
N SER A 23 -14.18 -12.83 2.56
CA SER A 23 -13.06 -13.71 2.19
C SER A 23 -12.36 -14.25 3.46
N PRO A 24 -12.08 -15.56 3.55
CA PRO A 24 -11.34 -16.12 4.68
C PRO A 24 -9.90 -15.58 4.74
N GLU A 25 -9.27 -15.29 3.60
CA GLU A 25 -7.91 -14.72 3.53
C GLU A 25 -7.86 -13.35 4.20
N ALA A 26 -8.75 -12.44 3.82
CA ALA A 26 -8.83 -11.10 4.42
C ALA A 26 -9.19 -11.16 5.90
N THR A 27 -10.11 -12.06 6.28
CA THR A 27 -10.52 -12.27 7.68
C THR A 27 -9.36 -12.72 8.54
N ASN A 28 -8.55 -13.67 8.06
CA ASN A 28 -7.43 -14.22 8.81
C ASN A 28 -6.34 -13.16 9.05
N ILE A 29 -6.00 -12.35 8.03
CA ILE A 29 -5.04 -11.25 8.19
C ILE A 29 -5.57 -10.21 9.20
N ALA A 30 -6.84 -9.83 9.08
CA ALA A 30 -7.47 -8.88 9.99
C ALA A 30 -7.47 -9.34 11.46
N ASN A 31 -7.79 -10.61 11.69
CA ASN A 31 -7.75 -11.21 13.02
C ASN A 31 -6.32 -11.30 13.56
N TYR A 32 -5.35 -11.67 12.72
CA TYR A 32 -3.95 -11.72 13.11
C TYR A 32 -3.44 -10.33 13.51
N LEU A 33 -3.66 -9.29 12.69
CA LEU A 33 -3.25 -7.93 13.01
C LEU A 33 -3.83 -7.43 14.34
N LYS A 34 -5.11 -7.71 14.61
CA LYS A 34 -5.77 -7.38 15.89
C LYS A 34 -5.23 -8.15 17.08
N SER A 35 -4.70 -9.35 16.87
CA SER A 35 -4.12 -10.18 17.94
C SER A 35 -2.74 -9.70 18.40
N LEU A 36 -2.06 -8.89 17.57
CA LEU A 36 -0.72 -8.40 17.87
C LEU A 36 -0.79 -7.21 18.85
N PRO A 37 0.05 -7.19 19.89
CA PRO A 37 -0.03 -6.18 20.94
C PRO A 37 0.39 -4.78 20.47
N LYS A 38 1.31 -4.69 19.51
CA LYS A 38 1.79 -3.43 18.93
C LYS A 38 2.33 -3.66 17.53
N VAL A 39 1.60 -3.19 16.52
CA VAL A 39 2.04 -3.18 15.12
C VAL A 39 2.39 -1.75 14.74
N VAL A 40 3.67 -1.50 14.47
CA VAL A 40 4.18 -0.14 14.20
C VAL A 40 4.00 0.23 12.71
N SER A 41 4.14 -0.74 11.82
CA SER A 41 3.93 -0.56 10.39
C SER A 41 3.28 -1.79 9.76
N TYR A 42 2.59 -1.56 8.65
CA TYR A 42 1.97 -2.55 7.80
C TYR A 42 2.26 -2.14 6.35
N ILE A 43 2.74 -3.05 5.51
CA ILE A 43 3.05 -2.73 4.11
C ILE A 43 2.39 -3.77 3.23
N ASP A 44 1.45 -3.31 2.40
CA ASP A 44 0.77 -4.11 1.39
C ASP A 44 1.46 -3.92 0.04
N PHE A 45 2.10 -4.98 -0.47
CA PHE A 45 2.84 -4.93 -1.73
C PHE A 45 1.99 -5.46 -2.89
N HIS A 46 1.86 -4.61 -3.91
CA HIS A 46 1.20 -4.86 -5.18
C HIS A 46 2.16 -4.55 -6.34
N SER A 47 1.68 -4.78 -7.56
CA SER A 47 2.28 -4.27 -8.79
C SER A 47 1.14 -3.97 -9.75
N TYR A 48 1.21 -2.98 -10.62
CA TYR A 48 2.35 -2.14 -11.00
C TYR A 48 1.93 -0.67 -10.91
N SER A 49 2.89 0.26 -10.94
CA SER A 49 2.76 1.70 -11.24
C SER A 49 3.88 2.53 -10.61
N GLN A 50 4.74 1.92 -9.79
CA GLN A 50 5.80 2.59 -9.03
C GLN A 50 5.22 3.67 -8.09
N LEU A 51 4.41 3.25 -7.12
CA LEU A 51 3.75 4.12 -6.14
C LEU A 51 4.09 3.68 -4.73
N TRP A 52 4.26 4.63 -3.81
CA TRP A 52 4.39 4.38 -2.37
C TRP A 52 3.37 5.24 -1.63
N MET A 53 2.22 4.64 -1.33
CA MET A 53 1.02 5.37 -0.92
C MET A 53 0.67 5.15 0.54
N VAL A 54 -0.07 6.11 1.09
CA VAL A 54 -0.57 6.09 2.48
C VAL A 54 -2.10 6.24 2.49
N PRO A 55 -2.78 5.92 3.59
CA PRO A 55 -4.21 6.20 3.72
C PRO A 55 -4.57 7.69 3.47
N TYR A 56 -5.79 8.00 3.01
CA TYR A 56 -6.88 7.05 2.73
C TYR A 56 -7.03 6.72 1.25
N GLY A 57 -7.56 5.53 0.96
CA GLY A 57 -8.10 5.14 -0.34
C GLY A 57 -9.61 5.33 -0.44
N TYR A 58 -10.36 5.17 0.65
CA TYR A 58 -11.83 5.31 0.63
C TYR A 58 -12.34 6.75 0.64
N SER A 59 -11.49 7.75 0.92
CA SER A 59 -11.87 9.15 1.08
C SER A 59 -10.78 10.09 0.57
N GLY A 60 -11.17 11.18 -0.10
CA GLY A 60 -10.24 12.25 -0.50
C GLY A 60 -9.78 13.15 0.66
N THR A 61 -10.31 12.96 1.86
CA THR A 61 -9.79 13.62 3.08
C THR A 61 -8.55 12.90 3.58
N ARG A 62 -7.53 13.63 4.00
CA ARG A 62 -6.30 13.05 4.57
C ARG A 62 -6.43 12.82 6.08
N PRO A 63 -5.86 11.74 6.63
CA PRO A 63 -5.79 11.54 8.08
C PRO A 63 -4.88 12.60 8.73
N ALA A 64 -5.08 12.86 10.03
CA ALA A 64 -4.25 13.81 10.79
C ALA A 64 -2.76 13.46 10.78
N THR A 65 -2.42 12.17 10.69
CA THR A 65 -1.05 11.64 10.63
C THR A 65 -0.48 11.56 9.21
N TYR A 66 -1.19 12.06 8.20
CA TYR A 66 -0.77 12.01 6.79
C TYR A 66 0.65 12.55 6.59
N SER A 67 0.97 13.72 7.14
CA SER A 67 2.29 14.35 6.96
C SER A 67 3.42 13.46 7.48
N TYR A 68 3.19 12.75 8.59
CA TYR A 68 4.16 11.79 9.14
C TYR A 68 4.33 10.59 8.20
N MET A 69 3.23 9.90 7.85
CA MET A 69 3.29 8.71 6.99
C MET A 69 3.89 9.05 5.60
N ASN A 70 3.47 10.16 4.99
CA ASN A 70 3.98 10.57 3.69
C ASN A 70 5.46 10.99 3.76
N SER A 71 5.95 11.52 4.90
CA SER A 71 7.38 11.78 5.05
C SER A 71 8.22 10.50 5.03
N LEU A 72 7.70 9.39 5.56
CA LEU A 72 8.33 8.07 5.49
C LEU A 72 8.28 7.53 4.05
N ALA A 73 7.15 7.67 3.36
CA ALA A 73 7.01 7.30 1.94
C ALA A 73 8.01 8.04 1.04
N VAL A 74 8.21 9.34 1.26
CA VAL A 74 9.20 10.15 0.51
C VAL A 74 10.63 9.66 0.76
N LYS A 75 10.98 9.32 2.00
CA LYS A 75 12.30 8.74 2.33
C LYS A 75 12.48 7.37 1.68
N ALA A 76 11.44 6.54 1.68
CA ALA A 76 11.44 5.24 1.01
C ALA A 76 11.68 5.39 -0.49
N ALA A 77 10.90 6.26 -1.16
CA ALA A 77 11.05 6.54 -2.59
C ALA A 77 12.44 7.10 -2.95
N ALA A 78 13.02 7.95 -2.10
CA ALA A 78 14.36 8.47 -2.28
C ALA A 78 15.45 7.37 -2.16
N ALA A 79 15.35 6.51 -1.15
CA ALA A 79 16.28 5.39 -0.96
C ALA A 79 16.20 4.38 -2.10
N LEU A 80 15.00 4.02 -2.55
CA LEU A 80 14.76 3.16 -3.72
C LEU A 80 15.39 3.76 -4.98
N LYS A 81 15.12 5.04 -5.24
CA LYS A 81 15.68 5.76 -6.39
C LYS A 81 17.21 5.77 -6.40
N ALA A 82 17.86 5.80 -5.25
CA ALA A 82 19.31 5.80 -5.17
C ALA A 82 19.97 4.50 -5.68
N VAL A 83 19.24 3.38 -5.71
CA VAL A 83 19.77 2.08 -6.15
C VAL A 83 19.88 1.99 -7.67
N TYR A 84 18.78 2.21 -8.40
CA TYR A 84 18.72 2.04 -9.87
C TYR A 84 18.11 3.22 -10.62
N GLY A 85 17.79 4.33 -9.94
CA GLY A 85 17.18 5.50 -10.55
C GLY A 85 15.66 5.41 -10.76
N THR A 86 15.03 4.29 -10.37
CA THR A 86 13.58 4.09 -10.45
C THR A 86 12.85 5.12 -9.61
N ARG A 87 11.78 5.72 -10.15
CA ARG A 87 11.07 6.82 -9.51
C ARG A 87 9.70 6.34 -9.05
N PHE A 88 9.46 6.46 -7.76
CA PHE A 88 8.16 6.19 -7.16
C PHE A 88 7.43 7.49 -6.82
N THR A 89 6.14 7.54 -7.12
CA THR A 89 5.25 8.65 -6.70
C THR A 89 4.69 8.36 -5.32
N THR A 90 4.58 9.39 -4.48
CA THR A 90 4.09 9.27 -3.09
C THR A 90 2.86 10.15 -2.86
N GLY A 91 1.91 9.69 -2.04
CA GLY A 91 0.74 10.46 -1.65
C GLY A 91 -0.34 9.59 -1.00
N ASP A 92 -1.52 10.16 -0.78
CA ASP A 92 -2.67 9.38 -0.34
C ASP A 92 -3.21 8.50 -1.48
N ILE A 93 -3.70 7.30 -1.17
CA ILE A 93 -4.19 6.34 -2.17
C ILE A 93 -5.27 6.98 -3.07
N TYR A 94 -6.26 7.66 -2.48
CA TYR A 94 -7.40 8.24 -3.21
C TYR A 94 -6.97 9.16 -4.35
N ASN A 95 -6.05 10.09 -4.09
CA ASN A 95 -5.60 11.07 -5.09
C ASN A 95 -4.41 10.60 -5.93
N THR A 96 -3.65 9.61 -5.47
CA THR A 96 -2.42 9.16 -6.16
C THR A 96 -2.72 8.11 -7.23
N ILE A 97 -3.65 7.19 -6.97
CA ILE A 97 -4.04 6.16 -7.93
C ILE A 97 -5.50 6.35 -8.37
N TYR A 98 -6.46 6.09 -7.48
CA TYR A 98 -7.90 6.28 -7.67
C TYR A 98 -8.64 6.03 -6.33
N PRO A 99 -9.91 6.47 -6.21
CA PRO A 99 -10.75 6.11 -5.07
C PRO A 99 -10.91 4.60 -4.92
N ALA A 100 -10.57 4.03 -3.77
CA ALA A 100 -10.57 2.58 -3.54
C ALA A 100 -10.98 2.24 -2.09
N SER A 101 -12.25 1.88 -1.87
CA SER A 101 -12.74 1.54 -0.54
C SER A 101 -12.52 0.07 -0.16
N GLY A 102 -12.17 -0.18 1.12
CA GLY A 102 -11.99 -1.54 1.63
C GLY A 102 -10.59 -2.13 1.46
N ASN A 103 -9.61 -1.30 1.07
CA ASN A 103 -8.20 -1.71 1.00
C ASN A 103 -7.61 -1.99 2.40
N SER A 104 -6.53 -2.76 2.42
CA SER A 104 -5.93 -3.29 3.65
C SER A 104 -5.15 -2.22 4.46
N ALA A 105 -4.54 -1.23 3.80
CA ALA A 105 -3.80 -0.15 4.44
C ALA A 105 -4.73 0.78 5.24
N ASP A 106 -5.90 1.12 4.68
CA ASP A 106 -6.94 1.89 5.39
C ASP A 106 -7.46 1.12 6.61
N TYR A 107 -7.63 -0.21 6.48
CA TYR A 107 -8.03 -1.06 7.60
C TYR A 107 -6.95 -1.08 8.69
N ALA A 108 -5.68 -1.31 8.33
CA ALA A 108 -4.56 -1.30 9.26
C ALA A 108 -4.49 0.05 10.02
N TYR A 109 -4.67 1.16 9.31
CA TYR A 109 -4.77 2.48 9.93
C TYR A 109 -5.92 2.57 10.94
N SER A 110 -7.10 2.06 10.58
CA SER A 110 -8.30 2.12 11.43
C SER A 110 -8.18 1.36 12.75
N ILE A 111 -7.28 0.36 12.82
CA ILE A 111 -7.01 -0.41 14.03
C ILE A 111 -5.75 0.07 14.78
N GLY A 112 -5.18 1.22 14.40
CA GLY A 112 -4.12 1.89 15.15
C GLY A 112 -2.70 1.60 14.68
N VAL A 113 -2.49 1.01 13.50
CA VAL A 113 -1.14 0.93 12.92
C VAL A 113 -0.65 2.34 12.58
N ALA A 114 0.55 2.71 13.08
CA ALA A 114 1.06 4.07 12.99
C ALA A 114 1.49 4.47 11.56
N ALA A 115 2.06 3.54 10.81
CA ALA A 115 2.54 3.77 9.44
C ALA A 115 2.17 2.62 8.48
N PRO A 116 0.90 2.50 8.07
CA PRO A 116 0.47 1.58 7.02
C PRO A 116 0.72 2.17 5.62
N PHE A 117 1.13 1.32 4.68
CA PHE A 117 1.42 1.68 3.29
C PHE A 117 0.80 0.71 2.30
N ALA A 118 0.43 1.21 1.13
CA ALA A 118 0.16 0.42 -0.07
C ALA A 118 1.22 0.77 -1.12
N VAL A 119 1.91 -0.25 -1.66
CA VAL A 119 3.05 -0.06 -2.55
C VAL A 119 2.77 -0.75 -3.88
N GLU A 120 2.87 -0.01 -4.98
CA GLU A 120 2.83 -0.55 -6.33
C GLU A 120 4.24 -0.63 -6.88
N LEU A 121 4.74 -1.83 -7.14
CA LEU A 121 6.10 -2.07 -7.63
C LEU A 121 6.25 -1.72 -9.12
N ARG A 122 7.40 -2.11 -9.70
CA ARG A 122 7.66 -1.97 -11.14
C ARG A 122 6.60 -2.70 -11.98
N ASP A 123 6.35 -2.28 -13.21
CA ASP A 123 6.85 -1.08 -13.87
C ASP A 123 5.76 0.00 -13.95
N THR A 124 5.75 0.85 -14.98
CA THR A 124 4.72 1.86 -15.20
C THR A 124 3.80 1.50 -16.37
N GLY A 125 3.67 0.21 -16.70
CA GLY A 125 2.72 -0.32 -17.69
C GLY A 125 3.31 -0.80 -19.02
N ARG A 126 4.64 -0.80 -19.20
CA ARG A 126 5.25 -1.40 -20.41
C ARG A 126 5.07 -2.92 -20.39
N TYR A 127 5.30 -3.53 -19.24
CA TYR A 127 5.10 -4.96 -18.99
C TYR A 127 3.95 -5.22 -18.01
N GLY A 128 3.66 -4.26 -17.12
CA GLY A 128 2.62 -4.39 -16.11
C GLY A 128 2.82 -5.64 -15.25
N PHE A 129 1.79 -6.47 -15.15
CA PHE A 129 1.82 -7.74 -14.40
C PHE A 129 2.75 -8.80 -15.02
N SER A 130 3.17 -8.64 -16.28
CA SER A 130 4.06 -9.57 -16.98
C SER A 130 5.51 -9.08 -17.01
N LEU A 131 5.98 -8.53 -15.88
CA LEU A 131 7.33 -8.00 -15.73
C LEU A 131 8.38 -9.11 -16.00
N PRO A 132 9.41 -8.87 -16.85
CA PRO A 132 10.41 -9.90 -17.16
C PRO A 132 11.13 -10.42 -15.92
N ALA A 133 11.39 -11.73 -15.87
CA ALA A 133 12.01 -12.37 -14.71
C ALA A 133 13.38 -11.77 -14.31
N ASN A 134 14.12 -11.20 -15.27
CA ASN A 134 15.39 -10.51 -14.99
C ASN A 134 15.23 -9.17 -14.25
N GLN A 135 13.99 -8.67 -14.07
CA GLN A 135 13.66 -7.51 -13.25
C GLN A 135 13.28 -7.86 -11.82
N ILE A 136 13.08 -9.14 -11.49
CA ILE A 136 12.72 -9.58 -10.12
C ILE A 136 13.79 -9.11 -9.14
N LEU A 137 15.04 -9.51 -9.35
CA LEU A 137 16.13 -9.17 -8.44
C LEU A 137 16.38 -7.64 -8.37
N PRO A 138 16.46 -6.89 -9.49
CA PRO A 138 16.53 -5.43 -9.43
C PRO A 138 15.38 -4.77 -8.66
N SER A 139 14.14 -5.21 -8.87
CA SER A 139 12.98 -4.66 -8.14
C SER A 139 13.09 -4.98 -6.65
N SER A 140 13.47 -6.20 -6.27
CA SER A 140 13.63 -6.58 -4.87
C SER A 140 14.71 -5.78 -4.15
N ILE A 141 15.87 -5.54 -4.80
CA ILE A 141 16.99 -4.80 -4.18
C ILE A 141 16.60 -3.34 -3.91
N GLU A 142 15.97 -2.65 -4.87
CA GLU A 142 15.58 -1.26 -4.65
C GLU A 142 14.42 -1.12 -3.65
N THR A 143 13.47 -2.07 -3.67
CA THR A 143 12.38 -2.11 -2.68
C THR A 143 12.92 -2.40 -1.28
N TRP A 144 13.95 -3.23 -1.14
CA TRP A 144 14.60 -3.47 0.15
C TRP A 144 15.23 -2.21 0.73
N ALA A 145 15.85 -1.37 -0.11
CA ALA A 145 16.38 -0.07 0.32
C ALA A 145 15.26 0.87 0.82
N ALA A 146 14.13 0.92 0.12
CA ALA A 146 12.95 1.66 0.58
C ALA A 146 12.40 1.13 1.91
N PHE A 147 12.22 -0.18 2.02
CA PHE A 147 11.74 -0.85 3.22
C PHE A 147 12.60 -0.53 4.44
N THR A 148 13.92 -0.64 4.29
CA THR A 148 14.89 -0.30 5.35
C THR A 148 14.77 1.17 5.74
N ALA A 149 14.66 2.08 4.77
CA ALA A 149 14.51 3.50 5.04
C ALA A 149 13.24 3.84 5.83
N VAL A 150 12.13 3.11 5.62
CA VAL A 150 10.93 3.25 6.46
C VAL A 150 11.23 2.82 7.90
N LEU A 151 11.81 1.64 8.10
CA LEU A 151 12.09 1.11 9.44
C LEU A 151 13.05 1.99 10.22
N ASP A 152 14.10 2.50 9.59
CA ASP A 152 15.10 3.38 10.21
C ASP A 152 14.53 4.73 10.65
N ASN A 153 13.38 5.14 10.10
CA ASN A 153 12.79 6.46 10.32
C ASN A 153 11.45 6.44 11.04
N ILE A 154 10.91 5.25 11.33
CA ILE A 154 9.70 5.10 12.13
C ILE A 154 9.99 5.47 13.58
N GLN A 155 9.12 6.30 14.15
CA GLN A 155 9.14 6.61 15.57
C GLN A 155 8.19 5.64 16.29
N ALA A 156 8.71 4.94 17.30
CA ALA A 156 8.01 3.90 18.06
C ALA A 156 7.24 4.46 19.26
#